data_AF-A0A925AXI1-F1
#
_entry.id   AF-A0A925AXI1-F1
#
_cell.length_a   1.000
_cell.length_b   1.000
_cell.length_c   1.000
_cell.angle_alpha   90.00
_cell.angle_beta   90.00
_cell.angle_gamma   90.00
#
_symmetry.space_group_name_H-M   'P 1'
#
loop_
_entity.id
_entity.type
_entity.pdbx_description
1 polymer ?
#
loop_
_entity_poly.entity_id
_entity_poly.type
_entity_poly.pdbx_seq_one_letter_code
_entity_poly.pdbx_strand_id
1 'polypeptide(L)'
;MPAIVLSGGPLHERARELTRSLEGLRDAIADLDLGIETLRATLGDFEVHYRARLAPAHEQMKRIESYVRMLDGWAGILKSTTKRVVKSEGVKVDARRVKDVAASAVFRGQQQSRADAPLRAEVIDTQPKLSAKTEASRIAEVKAVYRRLARRFHPDLARTEDERLIAGHMMARVNLLYRAHDLERLVALEKQTKAGEVDDSSLPIEEQIAELEVREAWFQAVLENLREERVALEKSPTCELYRNVEQAAEVSRDLVEELLRELEARVARAYADIIDAALRLERHVAVYNRDSTTLDNTANRESTANQGVVKRASGALTQVFDPYTDKGLVRLGLDELATARVSKPARALADRFEAYADSEPTVLSLLLLTYASEKCPFPLAGLESYEHIAQRLTYLDQDSEGTPCSFEEALVALDDVLQFGVKNVTQKVAYAGLRFVDKDASTAIAVALQRASVRRSFRGVLGVLGELVHCNGCDREVFSIPLYRTRGLDDLRASICPRCATTHSSYWMPKGKDVQAVLNPTYLDYELVQEWTFELAHLSIGMQLLPVQTEAMTVGDLKKRFYEDTLERHQIEVSRGQLALYQGGGKVPEKTKLAGLSERSFVVQFDGAKLRERDALELIRHRIRNRFK
;
A
#
# COMPACT_ATOMS: atom_id res chain seq x y z
N MET A 1 96.88 -1.69 -24.05
CA MET A 1 96.79 -1.50 -22.59
C MET A 1 95.32 -1.61 -22.19
N PRO A 2 94.97 -2.42 -21.19
CA PRO A 2 93.59 -2.65 -20.81
C PRO A 2 93.04 -1.44 -20.05
N ALA A 3 91.80 -1.05 -20.36
CA ALA A 3 91.04 -0.06 -19.59
C ALA A 3 90.64 -0.70 -18.26
N ILE A 4 91.22 -0.19 -17.17
CA ILE A 4 90.81 -0.53 -15.81
C ILE A 4 89.50 0.24 -15.55
N VAL A 5 88.37 -0.45 -15.65
CA VAL A 5 87.08 0.03 -15.17
C VAL A 5 87.15 0.02 -13.64
N LEU A 6 87.31 1.18 -13.01
CA LEU A 6 87.18 1.35 -11.56
C LEU A 6 85.69 1.31 -11.18
N SER A 7 85.13 0.09 -11.11
CA SER A 7 83.72 -0.16 -10.80
C SER A 7 83.33 -0.01 -9.31
N GLY A 8 83.99 0.89 -8.55
CA GLY A 8 83.82 0.98 -7.09
C GLY A 8 84.28 2.28 -6.42
N GLY A 9 83.88 3.45 -6.95
CA GLY A 9 84.04 4.72 -6.21
C GLY A 9 82.88 4.97 -5.22
N PRO A 10 83.08 5.75 -4.13
CA PRO A 10 82.07 5.99 -3.10
C PRO A 10 80.76 6.63 -3.63
N LEU A 11 80.85 7.40 -4.73
CA LEU A 11 79.68 7.96 -5.41
C LEU A 11 78.86 6.90 -6.14
N HIS A 12 79.51 5.91 -6.78
CA HIS A 12 78.81 4.77 -7.38
C HIS A 12 78.15 3.87 -6.32
N GLU A 13 78.76 3.73 -5.14
CA GLU A 13 78.16 3.00 -4.02
C GLU A 13 76.92 3.72 -3.49
N ARG A 14 77.00 5.05 -3.27
CA ARG A 14 75.88 5.88 -2.85
C ARG A 14 74.72 5.86 -3.86
N ALA A 15 75.00 5.97 -5.16
CA ALA A 15 73.99 5.85 -6.21
C ALA A 15 73.30 4.47 -6.21
N ARG A 16 74.06 3.38 -5.99
CA ARG A 16 73.50 2.01 -5.85
C ARG A 16 72.67 1.83 -4.58
N GLU A 17 73.00 2.51 -3.49
CA GLU A 17 72.21 2.51 -2.26
C GLU A 17 70.89 3.25 -2.42
N LEU A 18 70.92 4.46 -2.99
CA LEU A 18 69.72 5.25 -3.27
C LEU A 18 68.80 4.55 -4.26
N THR A 19 69.36 3.91 -5.30
CA THR A 19 68.58 3.11 -6.25
C THR A 19 67.88 1.95 -5.55
N ARG A 20 68.58 1.21 -4.67
CA ARG A 20 67.98 0.15 -3.85
C ARG A 20 66.90 0.68 -2.90
N SER A 21 67.11 1.85 -2.30
CA SER A 21 66.11 2.50 -1.44
C SER A 21 64.84 2.87 -2.22
N LEU A 22 65.00 3.47 -3.40
CA LEU A 22 63.89 3.83 -4.29
C LEU A 22 63.11 2.61 -4.79
N GLU A 23 63.79 1.50 -5.10
CA GLU A 23 63.13 0.23 -5.42
C GLU A 23 62.33 -0.30 -4.22
N GLY A 24 62.90 -0.24 -3.01
CA GLY A 24 62.20 -0.60 -1.78
C GLY A 24 60.97 0.29 -1.50
N LEU A 25 61.07 1.60 -1.73
CA LEU A 25 59.96 2.54 -1.58
C LEU A 25 58.87 2.33 -2.63
N ARG A 26 59.24 2.04 -3.89
CA ARG A 26 58.27 1.67 -4.96
C ARG A 26 57.48 0.43 -4.58
N ASP A 27 58.16 -0.57 -4.04
CA ASP A 27 57.53 -1.80 -3.58
C ASP A 27 56.57 -1.52 -2.41
N ALA A 28 56.99 -0.71 -1.44
CA ALA A 28 56.16 -0.32 -0.31
C ALA A 28 54.92 0.49 -0.74
N ILE A 29 55.06 1.42 -1.69
CA ILE A 29 53.95 2.19 -2.26
C ILE A 29 52.97 1.25 -2.97
N ALA A 30 53.45 0.37 -3.85
CA ALA A 30 52.60 -0.56 -4.60
C ALA A 30 51.85 -1.55 -3.68
N ASP A 31 52.49 -2.03 -2.61
CA ASP A 31 51.88 -2.93 -1.64
C ASP A 31 50.84 -2.20 -0.78
N LEU A 32 51.10 -0.96 -0.37
CA LEU A 32 50.18 -0.18 0.44
C LEU A 32 48.98 0.30 -0.36
N ASP A 33 49.17 0.72 -1.61
CA ASP A 33 48.10 1.04 -2.57
C ASP A 33 47.22 -0.18 -2.87
N LEU A 34 47.82 -1.35 -3.12
CA LEU A 34 47.06 -2.60 -3.23
C LEU A 34 46.24 -2.87 -1.95
N GLY A 35 46.82 -2.62 -0.78
CA GLY A 35 46.16 -2.77 0.51
C GLY A 35 44.93 -1.86 0.65
N ILE A 36 45.07 -0.58 0.29
CA ILE A 36 43.98 0.41 0.29
C ILE A 36 42.89 0.00 -0.70
N GLU A 37 43.24 -0.34 -1.94
CA GLU A 37 42.25 -0.72 -2.96
C GLU A 37 41.56 -2.04 -2.62
N THR A 38 42.26 -2.98 -1.97
CA THR A 38 41.63 -4.21 -1.45
C THR A 38 40.63 -3.87 -0.34
N LEU A 39 41.03 -3.04 0.64
CA LEU A 39 40.13 -2.63 1.72
C LEU A 39 38.91 -1.87 1.18
N ARG A 40 39.10 -0.98 0.21
CA ARG A 40 38.00 -0.28 -0.48
C ARG A 40 37.04 -1.22 -1.16
N ALA A 41 37.55 -2.22 -1.89
CA ALA A 41 36.72 -3.21 -2.56
C ALA A 41 35.89 -4.01 -1.54
N THR A 42 36.54 -4.53 -0.49
CA THR A 42 35.85 -5.28 0.58
C THR A 42 34.78 -4.44 1.28
N LEU A 43 35.07 -3.19 1.61
CA LEU A 43 34.09 -2.30 2.25
C LEU A 43 32.92 -1.94 1.30
N GLY A 44 33.19 -1.78 0.01
CA GLY A 44 32.17 -1.55 -1.00
C GLY A 44 31.22 -2.74 -1.15
N ASP A 45 31.75 -3.95 -1.24
CA ASP A 45 30.96 -5.18 -1.32
C ASP A 45 30.12 -5.39 -0.04
N PHE A 46 30.73 -5.16 1.12
CA PHE A 46 30.04 -5.19 2.40
C PHE A 46 28.89 -4.17 2.46
N GLU A 47 29.13 -2.93 2.04
CA GLU A 47 28.11 -1.87 2.04
C GLU A 47 26.91 -2.23 1.13
N VAL A 48 27.16 -2.78 -0.05
CA VAL A 48 26.10 -3.23 -0.97
C VAL A 48 25.28 -4.35 -0.33
N HIS A 49 25.94 -5.38 0.21
CA HIS A 49 25.25 -6.51 0.85
C HIS A 49 24.45 -6.07 2.07
N TYR A 50 25.06 -5.28 2.95
CA TYR A 50 24.46 -4.75 4.17
C TYR A 50 23.25 -3.87 3.85
N ARG A 51 23.38 -2.95 2.89
CA ARG A 51 22.25 -2.11 2.45
C ARG A 51 21.13 -2.92 1.85
N ALA A 52 21.43 -3.90 0.99
CA ALA A 52 20.41 -4.74 0.38
C ALA A 52 19.58 -5.48 1.44
N ARG A 53 20.22 -5.96 2.51
CA ARG A 53 19.55 -6.72 3.58
C ARG A 53 18.70 -5.84 4.51
N LEU A 54 19.15 -4.62 4.84
CA LEU A 54 18.41 -3.71 5.73
C LEU A 54 17.45 -2.74 5.01
N ALA A 55 17.58 -2.58 3.69
CA ALA A 55 16.76 -1.65 2.92
C ALA A 55 15.25 -1.88 3.07
N PRO A 56 14.71 -3.12 3.05
CA PRO A 56 13.27 -3.35 3.18
C PRO A 56 12.72 -2.80 4.50
N ALA A 57 13.37 -3.10 5.63
CA ALA A 57 12.93 -2.66 6.94
C ALA A 57 13.08 -1.13 7.13
N HIS A 58 14.15 -0.52 6.58
CA HIS A 58 14.28 0.93 6.56
C HIS A 58 13.19 1.62 5.72
N GLU A 59 12.85 1.05 4.57
CA GLU A 59 11.82 1.60 3.70
C GLU A 59 10.45 1.50 4.37
N GLN A 60 10.13 0.37 4.99
CA GLN A 60 8.91 0.20 5.76
C GLN A 60 8.81 1.22 6.90
N MET A 61 9.91 1.46 7.65
CA MET A 61 9.96 2.50 8.68
C MET A 61 9.66 3.90 8.11
N LYS A 62 10.26 4.25 6.97
CA LYS A 62 10.01 5.55 6.31
C LYS A 62 8.54 5.70 5.91
N ARG A 63 7.89 4.64 5.42
CA ARG A 63 6.46 4.66 5.08
C ARG A 63 5.59 4.87 6.31
N ILE A 64 5.88 4.17 7.41
CA ILE A 64 5.20 4.38 8.70
C ILE A 64 5.34 5.83 9.16
N GLU A 65 6.57 6.38 9.19
CA GLU A 65 6.81 7.78 9.57
C GLU A 65 6.04 8.78 8.68
N SER A 66 6.01 8.53 7.37
CA SER A 66 5.27 9.34 6.41
C SER A 66 3.76 9.32 6.72
N TYR A 67 3.23 8.14 7.01
CA TYR A 67 1.82 7.94 7.31
C TYR A 67 1.41 8.62 8.62
N VAL A 68 2.21 8.50 9.68
CA VAL A 68 2.01 9.20 10.96
C VAL A 68 2.01 10.71 10.76
N ARG A 69 2.98 11.26 10.01
CA ARG A 69 3.03 12.69 9.68
C ARG A 69 1.81 13.16 8.91
N MET A 70 1.27 12.34 8.02
CA MET A 70 0.05 12.65 7.27
C MET A 70 -1.17 12.76 8.21
N LEU A 71 -1.36 11.80 9.13
CA LEU A 71 -2.43 11.82 10.12
C LEU A 71 -2.33 13.02 11.07
N ASP A 72 -1.13 13.29 11.60
CA ASP A 72 -0.88 14.45 12.45
C ASP A 72 -1.08 15.78 11.69
N GLY A 73 -0.78 15.80 10.38
CA GLY A 73 -1.10 16.92 9.50
C GLY A 73 -2.60 17.22 9.45
N TRP A 74 -3.44 16.20 9.28
CA TRP A 74 -4.91 16.35 9.33
C TRP A 74 -5.39 16.83 10.70
N ALA A 75 -4.87 16.25 11.78
CA ALA A 75 -5.19 16.66 13.14
C ALA A 75 -4.83 18.15 13.38
N GLY A 76 -3.66 18.58 12.90
CA GLY A 76 -3.21 19.97 12.96
C GLY A 76 -4.12 20.93 12.20
N ILE A 77 -4.58 20.56 11.00
CA ILE A 77 -5.52 21.36 10.20
C ILE A 77 -6.84 21.55 10.96
N LEU A 78 -7.43 20.48 11.49
CA LEU A 78 -8.69 20.56 12.25
C LEU A 78 -8.53 21.46 13.48
N LYS A 79 -7.45 21.27 14.25
CA LYS A 79 -7.12 22.08 15.44
C LYS A 79 -6.93 23.57 15.12
N SER A 80 -6.32 23.90 13.98
CA SER A 80 -6.14 25.29 13.56
C SER A 80 -7.45 25.94 13.09
N THR A 81 -8.36 25.13 12.54
CA THR A 81 -9.65 25.57 12.03
C THR A 81 -10.62 25.90 13.16
N THR A 82 -10.72 25.07 14.20
CA THR A 82 -11.49 25.38 15.42
C THR A 82 -11.01 26.68 16.07
N LYS A 83 -9.69 26.89 16.19
CA LYS A 83 -9.12 28.13 16.76
C LYS A 83 -9.42 29.39 15.93
N ARG A 84 -9.57 29.28 14.61
CA ARG A 84 -9.89 30.43 13.74
C ARG A 84 -11.39 30.73 13.69
N VAL A 85 -12.25 29.71 13.70
CA VAL A 85 -13.71 29.91 13.78
C VAL A 85 -14.10 30.60 15.09
N VAL A 86 -13.39 30.31 16.20
CA VAL A 86 -13.56 31.02 17.49
C VAL A 86 -13.08 32.49 17.43
N LYS A 87 -12.28 32.88 16.43
CA LYS A 87 -11.69 34.23 16.29
C LYS A 87 -12.29 35.08 15.16
N SER A 88 -13.04 34.51 14.23
CA SER A 88 -13.61 35.27 13.10
C SER A 88 -14.96 34.72 12.69
N GLU A 89 -16.02 35.47 12.99
CA GLU A 89 -17.26 35.44 12.22
C GLU A 89 -16.91 35.67 10.74
N GLY A 90 -17.12 34.65 9.92
CA GLY A 90 -17.01 34.74 8.46
C GLY A 90 -15.66 34.35 7.87
N VAL A 91 -15.45 33.04 7.61
CA VAL A 91 -14.52 32.61 6.56
C VAL A 91 -15.13 31.44 5.76
N LYS A 92 -15.29 31.66 4.45
CA LYS A 92 -15.53 30.60 3.47
C LYS A 92 -14.27 29.74 3.39
N VAL A 93 -14.36 28.46 3.77
CA VAL A 93 -13.25 27.52 3.67
C VAL A 93 -13.02 27.18 2.19
N ASP A 94 -11.87 27.58 1.67
CA ASP A 94 -11.43 27.26 0.32
C ASP A 94 -11.14 25.77 0.17
N ALA A 95 -11.97 25.09 -0.64
CA ALA A 95 -11.74 23.75 -1.16
C ALA A 95 -10.38 23.56 -1.89
N ARG A 96 -9.65 24.67 -2.14
CA ARG A 96 -8.29 24.66 -2.70
C ARG A 96 -7.23 24.20 -1.70
N ARG A 97 -7.32 24.57 -0.42
CA ARG A 97 -6.31 24.18 0.59
C ARG A 97 -6.38 22.68 0.95
N VAL A 98 -7.56 22.09 0.86
CA VAL A 98 -7.80 20.63 0.99
C VAL A 98 -7.18 19.87 -0.18
N LYS A 99 -7.25 20.45 -1.39
CA LYS A 99 -6.53 19.94 -2.57
C LYS A 99 -5.03 20.12 -2.46
N ASP A 100 -4.54 21.22 -1.88
CA ASP A 100 -3.09 21.48 -1.77
C ASP A 100 -2.40 20.56 -0.76
N VAL A 101 -3.05 20.14 0.32
CA VAL A 101 -2.49 19.14 1.26
C VAL A 101 -2.54 17.73 0.65
N ALA A 102 -3.63 17.39 -0.04
CA ALA A 102 -3.72 16.15 -0.82
C ALA A 102 -2.69 16.12 -1.96
N ALA A 103 -2.45 17.25 -2.63
CA ALA A 103 -1.45 17.39 -3.69
C ALA A 103 -0.01 17.45 -3.16
N SER A 104 0.22 18.02 -1.97
CA SER A 104 1.54 18.07 -1.34
C SER A 104 2.01 16.71 -0.83
N ALA A 105 1.06 15.81 -0.51
CA ALA A 105 1.35 14.39 -0.25
C ALA A 105 1.70 13.64 -1.55
N VAL A 106 1.00 13.93 -2.65
CA VAL A 106 1.24 13.32 -3.97
C VAL A 106 2.53 13.84 -4.64
N PHE A 107 2.93 15.09 -4.39
CA PHE A 107 4.11 15.70 -5.04
C PHE A 107 5.45 15.18 -4.52
N ARG A 108 5.51 14.54 -3.33
CA ARG A 108 6.76 13.90 -2.83
C ARG A 108 6.95 12.47 -3.32
N GLY A 109 5.88 11.72 -3.58
CA GLY A 109 5.98 10.37 -4.17
C GLY A 109 6.49 10.36 -5.62
N GLN A 110 6.26 11.44 -6.38
CA GLN A 110 6.75 11.57 -7.76
C GLN A 110 8.21 12.05 -7.89
N GLN A 111 8.81 12.63 -6.84
CA GLN A 111 10.25 12.95 -6.87
C GLN A 111 11.14 11.74 -6.54
N GLN A 112 10.63 10.73 -5.84
CA GLN A 112 11.36 9.48 -5.61
C GLN A 112 11.38 8.58 -6.86
N SER A 113 10.33 8.58 -7.68
CA SER A 113 10.26 7.78 -8.92
C SER A 113 11.09 8.33 -10.09
N ARG A 114 11.71 9.51 -9.95
CA ARG A 114 12.56 10.12 -10.99
C ARG A 114 14.07 10.10 -10.65
N ALA A 115 14.43 9.67 -9.44
CA ALA A 115 15.82 9.55 -8.99
C ALA A 115 16.40 8.13 -9.15
N ASP A 116 15.54 7.12 -9.36
CA ASP A 116 15.97 5.74 -9.59
C ASP A 116 15.91 5.40 -11.09
N ALA A 117 16.89 5.90 -11.84
CA ALA A 117 17.31 5.19 -13.04
C ALA A 117 18.03 3.91 -12.56
N PRO A 118 17.56 2.70 -12.89
CA PRO A 118 18.27 1.50 -12.51
C PRO A 118 19.62 1.50 -13.24
N LEU A 119 20.70 1.69 -12.50
CA LEU A 119 22.01 1.19 -12.92
C LEU A 119 21.83 -0.32 -13.07
N ARG A 120 21.59 -0.76 -14.30
CA ARG A 120 21.70 -2.17 -14.70
C ARG A 120 23.14 -2.61 -14.43
N ALA A 121 23.40 -3.10 -13.23
CA ALA A 121 24.40 -4.12 -13.02
C ALA A 121 23.76 -5.43 -13.48
N GLU A 122 24.15 -5.89 -14.67
CA GLU A 122 23.88 -7.26 -15.08
C GLU A 122 24.55 -8.19 -14.05
N VAL A 123 23.75 -8.73 -13.12
CA VAL A 123 24.18 -9.84 -12.29
C VAL A 123 24.23 -11.06 -13.19
N ILE A 124 25.42 -11.33 -13.73
CA ILE A 124 25.74 -12.62 -14.36
C ILE A 124 25.87 -13.62 -13.20
N ASP A 125 24.74 -14.18 -12.76
CA ASP A 125 24.73 -15.39 -11.94
C ASP A 125 24.96 -16.61 -12.84
N THR A 126 26.21 -16.79 -13.24
CA THR A 126 26.73 -18.08 -13.66
C THR A 126 28.20 -18.16 -13.27
N GLN A 127 28.47 -18.51 -12.02
CA GLN A 127 29.77 -19.10 -11.70
C GLN A 127 29.58 -20.55 -11.24
N PRO A 128 30.15 -21.53 -11.97
CA PRO A 128 30.24 -22.88 -11.46
C PRO A 128 31.12 -22.85 -10.20
N LYS A 129 30.69 -23.53 -9.13
CA LYS A 129 31.46 -23.67 -7.88
C LYS A 129 32.81 -24.32 -8.17
N LEU A 130 33.83 -23.50 -8.43
CA LEU A 130 35.23 -23.90 -8.47
C LEU A 130 35.69 -24.20 -7.05
N SER A 131 36.59 -25.18 -6.90
CA SER A 131 37.11 -25.57 -5.60
C SER A 131 37.82 -24.40 -4.91
N ALA A 132 37.71 -24.28 -3.58
CA ALA A 132 38.30 -23.19 -2.79
C ALA A 132 39.81 -22.99 -3.03
N LYS A 133 40.53 -24.05 -3.43
CA LYS A 133 41.95 -24.01 -3.77
C LYS A 133 42.23 -23.28 -5.10
N THR A 134 41.32 -23.39 -6.07
CA THR A 134 41.46 -22.75 -7.38
C THR A 134 41.17 -21.25 -7.31
N GLU A 135 40.22 -20.85 -6.46
CA GLU A 135 39.85 -19.44 -6.28
C GLU A 135 40.95 -18.64 -5.55
N ALA A 136 41.53 -19.22 -4.49
CA ALA A 136 42.65 -18.61 -3.78
C ALA A 136 43.88 -18.38 -4.70
N SER A 137 44.15 -19.31 -5.63
CA SER A 137 45.23 -19.17 -6.63
C SER A 137 44.96 -18.00 -7.58
N ARG A 138 43.72 -17.88 -8.07
CA ARG A 138 43.31 -16.80 -8.98
C ARG A 138 43.42 -15.43 -8.33
N ILE A 139 42.97 -15.29 -7.08
CA ILE A 139 43.08 -14.04 -6.31
C ILE A 139 44.55 -13.65 -6.11
N ALA A 140 45.41 -14.62 -5.82
CA ALA A 140 46.85 -14.37 -5.69
C ALA A 140 47.48 -13.87 -7.00
N GLU A 141 47.07 -14.46 -8.13
CA GLU A 141 47.51 -14.05 -9.47
C GLU A 141 47.05 -12.62 -9.82
N VAL A 142 45.80 -12.28 -9.55
CA VAL A 142 45.26 -10.92 -9.75
C VAL A 142 46.06 -9.89 -8.94
N LYS A 143 46.31 -10.17 -7.65
CA LYS A 143 47.12 -9.30 -6.78
C LYS A 143 48.57 -9.17 -7.28
N ALA A 144 49.14 -10.22 -7.85
CA ALA A 144 50.49 -10.19 -8.38
C ALA A 144 50.60 -9.35 -9.67
N VAL A 145 49.61 -9.46 -10.57
CA VAL A 145 49.54 -8.63 -11.79
C VAL A 145 49.31 -7.17 -11.43
N TYR A 146 48.42 -6.88 -10.47
CA TYR A 146 48.19 -5.53 -9.96
C TYR A 146 49.48 -4.89 -9.44
N ARG A 147 50.23 -5.58 -8.56
CA ARG A 147 51.50 -5.05 -8.01
C ARG A 147 52.48 -4.67 -9.10
N ARG A 148 52.63 -5.48 -10.15
CA ARG A 148 53.53 -5.17 -11.26
C ARG A 148 53.05 -3.96 -12.07
N LEU A 149 51.75 -3.81 -12.27
CA LEU A 149 51.17 -2.66 -12.96
C LEU A 149 51.27 -1.38 -12.11
N ALA A 150 51.00 -1.44 -10.81
CA ALA A 150 51.12 -0.32 -9.86
C ALA A 150 52.57 0.16 -9.75
N ARG A 151 53.55 -0.76 -9.62
CA ARG A 151 54.99 -0.41 -9.65
C ARG A 151 55.39 0.40 -10.88
N ARG A 152 54.68 0.25 -12.00
CA ARG A 152 54.99 0.90 -13.28
C ARG A 152 54.17 2.16 -13.56
N PHE A 153 52.89 2.15 -13.23
CA PHE A 153 51.92 3.19 -13.64
C PHE A 153 51.31 3.94 -12.47
N HIS A 154 51.80 3.79 -11.25
CA HIS A 154 51.28 4.58 -10.15
C HIS A 154 51.56 6.07 -10.44
N PRO A 155 50.52 6.94 -10.45
CA PRO A 155 50.58 8.32 -10.95
C PRO A 155 51.65 9.13 -10.24
N ASP A 156 51.76 8.92 -8.94
CA ASP A 156 52.78 9.58 -8.16
C ASP A 156 54.16 9.26 -8.77
N LEU A 157 54.49 8.00 -9.14
CA LEU A 157 55.84 7.61 -9.54
C LEU A 157 56.35 8.24 -10.87
N ALA A 158 55.57 9.07 -11.54
CA ALA A 158 55.94 9.77 -12.78
C ALA A 158 57.07 10.80 -12.61
N ARG A 159 57.83 11.09 -13.68
CA ARG A 159 58.89 12.13 -13.69
C ARG A 159 58.35 13.50 -14.11
N THR A 160 57.34 13.52 -14.97
CA THR A 160 56.76 14.75 -15.54
C THR A 160 55.26 14.81 -15.28
N GLU A 161 54.69 16.01 -15.39
CA GLU A 161 53.23 16.20 -15.25
C GLU A 161 52.44 15.43 -16.31
N ASP A 162 52.95 15.39 -17.55
CA ASP A 162 52.32 14.64 -18.65
C ASP A 162 52.36 13.12 -18.39
N GLU A 163 53.49 12.61 -17.90
CA GLU A 163 53.60 11.21 -17.47
C GLU A 163 52.65 10.91 -16.31
N ARG A 164 52.49 11.83 -15.35
CA ARG A 164 51.59 11.68 -14.21
C ARG A 164 50.14 11.55 -14.65
N LEU A 165 49.70 12.32 -15.65
CA LEU A 165 48.35 12.22 -16.20
C LEU A 165 48.13 10.87 -16.91
N ILE A 166 49.09 10.43 -17.73
CA ILE A 166 49.01 9.14 -18.44
C ILE A 166 49.00 7.98 -17.44
N ALA A 167 49.91 8.01 -16.46
CA ALA A 167 50.00 7.04 -15.38
C ALA A 167 48.70 7.02 -14.55
N GLY A 168 48.13 8.20 -14.23
CA GLY A 168 46.85 8.32 -13.53
C GLY A 168 45.68 7.68 -14.29
N HIS A 169 45.57 7.92 -15.60
CA HIS A 169 44.55 7.27 -16.43
C HIS A 169 44.73 5.74 -16.49
N MET A 170 45.97 5.29 -16.61
CA MET A 170 46.29 3.86 -16.63
C MET A 170 45.99 3.21 -15.27
N MET A 171 46.35 3.84 -14.17
CA MET A 171 46.10 3.33 -12.82
C MET A 171 44.61 3.28 -12.50
N ALA A 172 43.83 4.30 -12.89
CA ALA A 172 42.37 4.27 -12.76
C ALA A 172 41.74 3.06 -13.49
N ARG A 173 42.25 2.74 -14.68
CA ARG A 173 41.83 1.55 -15.45
C ARG A 173 42.26 0.25 -14.78
N VAL A 174 43.46 0.19 -14.23
CA VAL A 174 43.95 -0.97 -13.45
C VAL A 174 43.07 -1.21 -12.23
N ASN A 175 42.73 -0.15 -11.49
CA ASN A 175 41.88 -0.24 -10.29
C ASN A 175 40.48 -0.74 -10.62
N LEU A 176 39.90 -0.27 -11.73
CA LEU A 176 38.60 -0.77 -12.21
C LEU A 176 38.63 -2.28 -12.52
N LEU A 177 39.66 -2.74 -13.24
CA LEU A 177 39.81 -4.15 -13.59
C LEU A 177 40.11 -5.03 -12.35
N TYR A 178 40.86 -4.48 -11.39
CA TYR A 178 41.15 -5.14 -10.12
C TYR A 178 39.87 -5.38 -9.31
N ARG A 179 39.03 -4.36 -9.16
CA ARG A 179 37.73 -4.46 -8.48
C ARG A 179 36.77 -5.44 -9.17
N ALA A 180 36.89 -5.60 -10.49
CA ALA A 180 36.12 -6.57 -11.26
C ALA A 180 36.72 -8.00 -11.25
N HIS A 181 37.87 -8.22 -10.60
CA HIS A 181 38.63 -9.48 -10.63
C HIS A 181 38.95 -10.01 -12.05
N ASP A 182 39.10 -9.10 -13.02
CA ASP A 182 39.31 -9.44 -14.44
C ASP A 182 40.79 -9.70 -14.74
N LEU A 183 41.25 -10.91 -14.40
CA LEU A 183 42.64 -11.35 -14.57
C LEU A 183 43.09 -11.28 -16.04
N GLU A 184 42.24 -11.68 -16.98
CA GLU A 184 42.58 -11.75 -18.41
C GLU A 184 42.90 -10.36 -18.96
N ARG A 185 42.07 -9.37 -18.63
CA ARG A 185 42.29 -7.99 -19.07
C ARG A 185 43.46 -7.32 -18.36
N LEU A 186 43.69 -7.62 -17.08
CA LEU A 186 44.88 -7.14 -16.36
C LEU A 186 46.17 -7.67 -17.00
N VAL A 187 46.22 -8.96 -17.35
CA VAL A 187 47.37 -9.58 -18.03
C VAL A 187 47.53 -9.03 -19.46
N ALA A 188 46.44 -8.76 -20.18
CA ALA A 188 46.50 -8.13 -21.48
C ALA A 188 47.08 -6.70 -21.40
N LEU A 189 46.70 -5.93 -20.39
CA LEU A 189 47.23 -4.58 -20.14
C LEU A 189 48.71 -4.60 -19.77
N GLU A 190 49.14 -5.60 -18.99
CA GLU A 190 50.56 -5.83 -18.68
C GLU A 190 51.38 -6.18 -19.93
N LYS A 191 50.82 -6.96 -20.86
CA LYS A 191 51.51 -7.35 -22.10
C LYS A 191 51.63 -6.21 -23.10
N GLN A 192 50.57 -5.40 -23.27
CA GLN A 192 50.57 -4.26 -24.20
C GLN A 192 51.60 -3.19 -23.84
N THR A 193 51.94 -3.07 -22.56
CA THR A 193 52.84 -2.03 -22.06
C THR A 193 54.31 -2.45 -22.07
N LYS A 194 54.66 -3.74 -22.09
CA LYS A 194 56.05 -4.24 -22.16
C LYS A 194 56.82 -3.83 -23.43
N ALA A 195 56.18 -3.24 -24.43
CA ALA A 195 56.77 -2.93 -25.74
C ALA A 195 57.47 -1.55 -25.84
N GLY A 196 57.58 -0.78 -24.75
CA GLY A 196 58.24 0.53 -24.78
C GLY A 196 59.05 0.79 -23.51
N GLU A 197 60.36 0.60 -23.59
CA GLU A 197 61.36 1.16 -22.68
C GLU A 197 62.57 1.58 -23.54
N VAL A 198 62.87 2.88 -23.53
CA VAL A 198 64.15 3.44 -23.98
C VAL A 198 64.72 4.15 -22.76
N ASP A 199 65.82 3.63 -22.24
CA ASP A 199 66.58 4.24 -21.17
C ASP A 199 67.63 5.13 -21.81
N ASP A 200 67.48 6.45 -21.68
CA ASP A 200 68.51 7.41 -22.08
C ASP A 200 68.75 8.36 -20.91
N SER A 201 69.84 8.12 -20.18
CA SER A 201 70.39 9.09 -19.26
C SER A 201 71.90 9.02 -19.25
N SER A 202 72.53 9.88 -20.05
CA SER A 202 73.97 10.12 -20.07
C SER A 202 74.38 11.27 -19.14
N LEU A 203 73.83 11.33 -17.93
CA LEU A 203 74.10 12.39 -16.94
C LEU A 203 75.40 12.12 -16.14
N PRO A 204 76.11 13.15 -15.64
CA PRO A 204 77.19 13.00 -14.67
C PRO A 204 76.69 12.38 -13.34
N ILE A 205 77.54 11.62 -12.64
CA ILE A 205 77.10 10.80 -11.49
C ILE A 205 76.67 11.61 -10.27
N GLU A 206 77.22 12.80 -10.07
CA GLU A 206 76.85 13.70 -8.96
C GLU A 206 75.45 14.27 -9.15
N GLU A 207 75.08 14.63 -10.39
CA GLU A 207 73.72 15.07 -10.73
C GLU A 207 72.71 13.92 -10.62
N GLN A 208 73.11 12.70 -10.99
CA GLN A 208 72.29 11.50 -10.78
C GLN A 208 71.99 11.27 -9.30
N ILE A 209 72.97 11.41 -8.40
CA ILE A 209 72.76 11.24 -6.96
C ILE A 209 71.78 12.28 -6.42
N ALA A 210 71.92 13.56 -6.79
CA ALA A 210 71.03 14.63 -6.36
C ALA A 210 69.57 14.40 -6.83
N GLU A 211 69.38 13.94 -8.07
CA GLU A 211 68.05 13.58 -8.59
C GLU A 211 67.44 12.39 -7.82
N LEU A 212 68.25 11.37 -7.51
CA LEU A 212 67.81 10.21 -6.74
C LEU A 212 67.41 10.58 -5.30
N GLU A 213 68.12 11.51 -4.64
CA GLU A 213 67.78 11.97 -3.27
C GLU A 213 66.48 12.78 -3.23
N VAL A 214 66.26 13.69 -4.18
CA VAL A 214 64.98 14.41 -4.31
C VAL A 214 63.82 13.45 -4.54
N ARG A 215 64.05 12.43 -5.39
CA ARG A 215 63.07 11.40 -5.69
C ARG A 215 62.75 10.52 -4.49
N GLU A 216 63.75 10.21 -3.66
CA GLU A 216 63.57 9.42 -2.44
C GLU A 216 62.69 10.16 -1.43
N ALA A 217 62.99 11.44 -1.17
CA ALA A 217 62.18 12.26 -0.28
C ALA A 217 60.72 12.37 -0.76
N TRP A 218 60.51 12.48 -2.07
CA TRP A 218 59.18 12.55 -2.64
C TRP A 218 58.42 11.20 -2.56
N PHE A 219 59.06 10.04 -2.81
CA PHE A 219 58.45 8.72 -2.53
C PHE A 219 58.12 8.53 -1.05
N GLN A 220 58.96 9.01 -0.14
CA GLN A 220 58.67 8.97 1.29
C GLN A 220 57.40 9.78 1.64
N ALA A 221 57.24 10.98 1.07
CA ALA A 221 56.03 11.78 1.27
C ALA A 221 54.76 11.08 0.73
N VAL A 222 54.84 10.45 -0.45
CA VAL A 222 53.73 9.65 -1.00
C VAL A 222 53.37 8.49 -0.08
N LEU A 223 54.38 7.78 0.43
CA LEU A 223 54.17 6.66 1.33
C LEU A 223 53.47 7.10 2.64
N GLU A 224 53.85 8.24 3.21
CA GLU A 224 53.16 8.81 4.37
C GLU A 224 51.71 9.18 4.04
N ASN A 225 51.45 9.84 2.90
CA ASN A 225 50.08 10.17 2.48
C ASN A 225 49.20 8.91 2.34
N LEU A 226 49.71 7.86 1.70
CA LEU A 226 48.98 6.60 1.57
C LEU A 226 48.78 5.93 2.94
N ARG A 227 49.74 6.03 3.88
CA ARG A 227 49.56 5.56 5.26
C ARG A 227 48.42 6.31 5.97
N GLU A 228 48.37 7.63 5.83
CA GLU A 228 47.29 8.45 6.38
C GLU A 228 45.93 8.08 5.76
N GLU A 229 45.87 7.90 4.45
CA GLU A 229 44.68 7.46 3.73
C GLU A 229 44.17 6.10 4.22
N ARG A 230 45.09 5.15 4.39
CA ARG A 230 44.77 3.84 4.96
C ARG A 230 44.21 3.97 6.38
N VAL A 231 44.83 4.77 7.24
CA VAL A 231 44.36 5.01 8.61
C VAL A 231 42.98 5.68 8.61
N ALA A 232 42.73 6.63 7.70
CA ALA A 232 41.43 7.26 7.55
C ALA A 232 40.35 6.25 7.12
N LEU A 233 40.67 5.37 6.17
CA LEU A 233 39.76 4.31 5.73
C LEU A 233 39.46 3.30 6.85
N GLU A 234 40.49 2.90 7.60
CA GLU A 234 40.38 2.00 8.76
C GLU A 234 39.60 2.58 9.94
N LYS A 235 39.49 3.92 10.03
CA LYS A 235 38.67 4.65 11.02
C LYS A 235 37.28 5.00 10.50
N SER A 236 36.94 4.64 9.27
CA SER A 236 35.61 4.93 8.72
C SER A 236 34.52 4.11 9.46
N PRO A 237 33.30 4.65 9.61
CA PRO A 237 32.20 3.92 10.24
C PRO A 237 31.87 2.59 9.54
N THR A 238 32.02 2.53 8.21
CA THR A 238 31.82 1.31 7.43
C THR A 238 32.86 0.24 7.79
N CYS A 239 34.12 0.64 7.98
CA CYS A 239 35.17 -0.29 8.41
C CYS A 239 35.00 -0.74 9.86
N GLU A 240 34.56 0.14 10.74
CA GLU A 240 34.23 -0.22 12.12
C GLU A 240 33.10 -1.25 12.18
N LEU A 241 32.02 -1.00 11.42
CA LEU A 241 30.90 -1.93 11.31
C LEU A 241 31.32 -3.28 10.70
N TYR A 242 32.12 -3.26 9.62
CA TYR A 242 32.67 -4.47 9.01
C TYR A 242 33.46 -5.32 10.02
N ARG A 243 34.34 -4.68 10.80
CA ARG A 243 35.11 -5.37 11.86
C ARG A 243 34.22 -5.96 12.94
N ASN A 244 33.18 -5.25 13.36
CA ASN A 244 32.23 -5.77 14.34
C ASN A 244 31.48 -7.00 13.82
N VAL A 245 31.14 -7.02 12.52
CA VAL A 245 30.53 -8.18 11.86
C VAL A 245 31.51 -9.35 11.78
N GLU A 246 32.77 -9.12 11.39
CA GLU A 246 33.79 -10.17 11.36
C GLU A 246 34.04 -10.77 12.74
N GLN A 247 34.20 -9.93 13.77
CA GLN A 247 34.39 -10.38 15.15
C GLN A 247 33.19 -11.19 15.67
N ALA A 248 31.97 -10.80 15.30
CA ALA A 248 30.78 -11.59 15.63
C ALA A 248 30.78 -12.95 14.90
N ALA A 249 31.17 -12.96 13.62
CA ALA A 249 31.24 -14.18 12.81
C ALA A 249 32.28 -15.18 13.35
N GLU A 250 33.39 -14.73 13.93
CA GLU A 250 34.38 -15.58 14.60
C GLU A 250 33.78 -16.39 15.76
N VAL A 251 32.75 -15.85 16.42
CA VAL A 251 32.00 -16.52 17.51
C VAL A 251 30.70 -17.15 16.98
N SER A 252 30.58 -17.36 15.66
CA SER A 252 29.39 -17.90 14.98
C SER A 252 28.10 -17.10 15.23
N ARG A 253 28.22 -15.79 15.43
CA ARG A 253 27.11 -14.84 15.62
C ARG A 253 26.92 -13.99 14.36
N ASP A 254 25.70 -13.92 13.85
CA ASP A 254 25.34 -13.06 12.72
C ASP A 254 24.83 -11.70 13.22
N LEU A 255 25.72 -10.72 13.29
CA LEU A 255 25.40 -9.37 13.74
C LEU A 255 24.43 -8.64 12.78
N VAL A 256 24.51 -8.91 11.47
CA VAL A 256 23.63 -8.26 10.48
C VAL A 256 22.20 -8.73 10.66
N GLU A 257 22.01 -10.02 10.92
CA GLU A 257 20.71 -10.60 11.22
C GLU A 257 20.14 -10.12 12.55
N GLU A 258 20.97 -9.86 13.55
CA GLU A 258 20.53 -9.24 14.80
C GLU A 258 20.08 -7.79 14.61
N LEU A 259 20.84 -6.99 13.86
CA LEU A 259 20.46 -5.62 13.50
C LEU A 259 19.15 -5.59 12.70
N LEU A 260 18.96 -6.55 11.79
CA LEU A 260 17.71 -6.71 11.05
C LEU A 260 16.55 -7.00 12.02
N ARG A 261 16.69 -7.99 12.90
CA ARG A 261 15.67 -8.31 13.92
C ARG A 261 15.36 -7.15 14.85
N GLU A 262 16.38 -6.38 15.25
CA GLU A 262 16.18 -5.16 16.06
C GLU A 262 15.39 -4.09 15.29
N LEU A 263 15.71 -3.92 14.01
CA LEU A 263 15.01 -2.97 13.13
C LEU A 263 13.57 -3.41 12.86
N GLU A 264 13.32 -4.69 12.58
CA GLU A 264 11.98 -5.27 12.45
C GLU A 264 11.17 -5.11 13.74
N ALA A 265 11.79 -5.34 14.91
CA ALA A 265 11.14 -5.10 16.19
C ALA A 265 10.82 -3.61 16.40
N ARG A 266 11.64 -2.69 15.88
CA ARG A 266 11.33 -1.25 15.87
C ARG A 266 10.16 -0.94 14.94
N VAL A 267 10.12 -1.54 13.74
CA VAL A 267 9.01 -1.42 12.79
C VAL A 267 7.71 -1.87 13.44
N ALA A 268 7.70 -3.05 14.07
CA ALA A 268 6.54 -3.59 14.77
C ALA A 268 6.02 -2.63 15.85
N ARG A 269 6.92 -2.00 16.62
CA ARG A 269 6.54 -0.99 17.62
C ARG A 269 6.02 0.31 16.98
N ALA A 270 6.57 0.72 15.84
CA ALA A 270 6.18 1.95 15.16
C ALA A 270 4.75 1.90 14.61
N TYR A 271 4.17 0.71 14.40
CA TYR A 271 2.74 0.59 14.08
C TYR A 271 1.82 1.14 15.18
N ALA A 272 2.23 1.09 16.45
CA ALA A 272 1.49 1.73 17.54
C ALA A 272 1.39 3.26 17.36
N ASP A 273 2.38 3.90 16.72
CA ASP A 273 2.35 5.33 16.44
C ASP A 273 1.25 5.70 15.44
N ILE A 274 0.91 4.79 14.50
CA ILE A 274 -0.21 4.96 13.56
C ILE A 274 -1.54 4.95 14.31
N ILE A 275 -1.73 3.99 15.23
CA ILE A 275 -2.93 3.89 16.07
C ILE A 275 -3.10 5.18 16.86
N ASP A 276 -2.05 5.61 17.55
CA ASP A 276 -2.08 6.81 18.36
C ASP A 276 -2.38 8.07 17.53
N ALA A 277 -1.82 8.18 16.33
CA ALA A 277 -2.09 9.28 15.40
C ALA A 277 -3.54 9.25 14.89
N ALA A 278 -4.09 8.08 14.56
CA ALA A 278 -5.48 7.92 14.14
C ALA A 278 -6.45 8.33 15.27
N LEU A 279 -6.21 7.86 16.50
CA LEU A 279 -7.02 8.23 17.67
C LEU A 279 -6.89 9.73 18.02
N ARG A 280 -5.73 10.35 17.80
CA ARG A 280 -5.58 11.82 17.88
C ARG A 280 -6.46 12.53 16.85
N LEU A 281 -6.43 12.09 15.60
CA LEU A 281 -7.25 12.66 14.53
C LEU A 281 -8.74 12.59 14.87
N GLU A 282 -9.22 11.43 15.30
CA GLU A 282 -10.63 11.22 15.67
C GLU A 282 -11.08 12.12 16.82
N ARG A 283 -10.25 12.25 17.86
CA ARG A 283 -10.52 13.22 18.95
C ARG A 283 -10.67 14.63 18.40
N HIS A 284 -9.83 15.03 17.46
CA HIS A 284 -9.94 16.35 16.82
C HIS A 284 -11.18 16.51 15.93
N VAL A 285 -11.61 15.46 15.24
CA VAL A 285 -12.89 15.44 14.51
C VAL A 285 -14.07 15.58 15.47
N ALA A 286 -14.07 14.85 16.59
CA ALA A 286 -15.12 14.94 17.61
C ALA A 286 -15.20 16.33 18.25
N VAL A 287 -14.04 16.95 18.54
CA VAL A 287 -13.98 18.33 19.05
C VAL A 287 -14.51 19.32 18.00
N TYR A 288 -14.08 19.20 16.75
CA TYR A 288 -14.58 20.05 15.66
C TYR A 288 -16.11 19.98 15.53
N ASN A 289 -16.68 18.78 15.54
CA ASN A 289 -18.12 18.55 15.44
C ASN A 289 -18.89 19.07 16.66
N ARG A 290 -18.28 19.04 17.85
CA ARG A 290 -18.89 19.61 19.06
C ARG A 290 -18.90 21.15 18.98
N ASP A 291 -17.78 21.75 18.65
CA ASP A 291 -17.62 23.21 18.61
C ASP A 291 -18.46 23.87 17.50
N SER A 292 -18.68 23.17 16.38
CA SER A 292 -19.59 23.64 15.33
C SER A 292 -21.06 23.63 15.77
N THR A 293 -21.48 22.63 16.54
CA THR A 293 -22.87 22.54 17.05
C THR A 293 -23.18 23.56 18.14
N THR A 294 -22.21 23.97 18.96
CA THR A 294 -22.41 24.99 20.00
C THR A 294 -22.59 26.38 19.41
N LEU A 295 -21.93 26.70 18.29
CA LEU A 295 -22.06 27.97 17.56
C LEU A 295 -23.46 28.16 16.94
N ASP A 296 -24.07 27.10 16.42
CA ASP A 296 -25.44 27.14 15.89
C ASP A 296 -26.48 27.42 17.00
N ASN A 297 -26.26 26.93 18.22
CA ASN A 297 -27.18 27.13 19.35
C ASN A 297 -27.10 28.56 19.94
N THR A 298 -25.95 29.24 19.82
CA THR A 298 -25.82 30.65 20.21
C THR A 298 -26.37 31.58 19.12
N ALA A 299 -26.14 31.29 17.84
CA ALA A 299 -26.70 32.08 16.73
C ALA A 299 -28.24 31.96 16.61
N ASN A 300 -28.81 30.80 16.93
CA ASN A 300 -30.27 30.61 16.92
C ASN A 300 -31.02 31.30 18.07
N ARG A 301 -30.33 31.81 19.10
CA ARG A 301 -30.95 32.61 20.17
C ARG A 301 -31.15 34.08 19.80
N GLU A 302 -30.52 34.57 18.74
CA GLU A 302 -30.67 35.95 18.27
C GLU A 302 -31.53 36.08 16.99
N SER A 303 -31.98 34.97 16.40
CA SER A 303 -32.73 34.99 15.12
C SER A 303 -34.11 34.32 15.16
N THR A 304 -34.78 34.27 16.31
CA THR A 304 -36.24 34.03 16.39
C THR A 304 -37.03 35.26 15.96
N ALA A 305 -36.86 35.68 14.70
CA ALA A 305 -37.76 36.64 14.05
C ALA A 305 -37.81 36.51 12.52
N ASN A 306 -36.86 35.84 11.85
CA ASN A 306 -36.90 35.70 10.41
C ASN A 306 -36.03 34.53 9.92
N GLN A 307 -36.61 33.34 9.81
CA GLN A 307 -36.12 32.32 8.87
C GLN A 307 -37.19 31.28 8.55
N GLY A 308 -38.21 31.74 7.85
CA GLY A 308 -38.78 30.94 6.78
C GLY A 308 -37.75 30.81 5.65
N VAL A 309 -37.69 29.63 5.04
CA VAL A 309 -37.03 29.35 3.76
C VAL A 309 -35.49 29.28 3.81
N VAL A 310 -34.96 28.13 4.26
CA VAL A 310 -33.72 27.57 3.69
C VAL A 310 -34.08 26.33 2.88
N LYS A 311 -34.45 26.56 1.62
CA LYS A 311 -34.47 25.55 0.55
C LYS A 311 -33.02 25.21 0.18
N ARG A 312 -32.59 23.98 0.44
CA ARG A 312 -31.53 23.16 -0.20
C ARG A 312 -31.37 21.93 0.70
N ALA A 313 -31.65 20.68 0.33
CA ALA A 313 -31.63 20.04 -0.97
C ALA A 313 -32.88 19.14 -1.17
N SER A 314 -33.84 19.62 -1.96
CA SER A 314 -34.93 18.81 -2.50
C SER A 314 -34.60 18.20 -3.87
N GLY A 315 -33.32 18.27 -4.31
CA GLY A 315 -32.85 17.71 -5.58
C GLY A 315 -32.46 16.22 -5.52
N ALA A 316 -32.40 15.62 -4.33
CA ALA A 316 -32.12 14.18 -4.15
C ALA A 316 -33.40 13.35 -3.87
N LEU A 317 -34.56 14.00 -3.82
CA LEU A 317 -35.82 13.39 -3.34
C LEU A 317 -36.82 13.06 -4.46
N THR A 318 -36.31 12.60 -5.60
CA THR A 318 -37.12 11.96 -6.66
C THR A 318 -36.31 10.92 -7.43
N GLN A 319 -35.61 10.00 -6.76
CA GLN A 319 -35.53 8.66 -7.34
C GLN A 319 -36.89 8.00 -7.10
N VAL A 320 -37.81 8.27 -8.03
CA VAL A 320 -38.94 7.38 -8.27
C VAL A 320 -38.32 6.01 -8.50
N PHE A 321 -38.76 4.99 -7.76
CA PHE A 321 -38.41 3.60 -8.03
C PHE A 321 -38.70 3.35 -9.51
N ASP A 322 -37.65 3.24 -10.31
CA ASP A 322 -37.73 2.95 -11.73
C ASP A 322 -37.32 1.48 -11.91
N PRO A 323 -38.30 0.58 -12.12
CA PRO A 323 -38.04 -0.84 -12.26
C PRO A 323 -37.24 -1.20 -13.53
N TYR A 324 -36.90 -0.23 -14.39
CA TYR A 324 -36.13 -0.43 -15.62
C TYR A 324 -34.66 0.01 -15.49
N THR A 325 -34.34 1.12 -14.81
CA THR A 325 -32.94 1.50 -14.48
C THR A 325 -32.34 0.66 -13.35
N ASP A 326 -33.17 0.03 -12.51
CA ASP A 326 -32.74 -0.95 -11.51
C ASP A 326 -32.54 -2.38 -12.08
N LYS A 327 -32.77 -2.61 -13.38
CA LYS A 327 -32.55 -3.93 -13.99
C LYS A 327 -31.05 -4.22 -14.10
N GLY A 328 -30.63 -5.36 -13.54
CA GLY A 328 -29.23 -5.79 -13.54
C GLY A 328 -28.55 -5.75 -14.90
N LEU A 329 -29.25 -6.09 -16.00
CA LEU A 329 -28.70 -6.04 -17.36
C LEU A 329 -28.32 -4.61 -17.81
N VAL A 330 -29.09 -3.59 -17.45
CA VAL A 330 -28.78 -2.19 -17.82
C VAL A 330 -27.55 -1.70 -17.04
N ARG A 331 -27.44 -2.08 -15.77
CA ARG A 331 -26.27 -1.74 -14.93
C ARG A 331 -25.01 -2.46 -15.40
N LEU A 332 -25.10 -3.76 -15.69
CA LEU A 332 -24.00 -4.54 -16.27
C LEU A 332 -23.49 -3.90 -17.57
N GLY A 333 -24.39 -3.47 -18.47
CA GLY A 333 -23.99 -2.77 -19.70
C GLY A 333 -23.32 -1.40 -19.45
N LEU A 334 -23.75 -0.65 -18.42
CA LEU A 334 -23.10 0.61 -18.04
C LEU A 334 -21.72 0.39 -17.40
N ASP A 335 -21.56 -0.66 -16.59
CA ASP A 335 -20.28 -1.04 -16.00
C ASP A 335 -19.31 -1.58 -17.06
N GLU A 336 -19.79 -2.34 -18.05
CA GLU A 336 -18.99 -2.77 -19.22
C GLU A 336 -18.51 -1.57 -20.06
N LEU A 337 -19.37 -0.57 -20.28
CA LEU A 337 -18.98 0.67 -20.97
C LEU A 337 -17.97 1.50 -20.17
N ALA A 338 -18.12 1.54 -18.84
CA ALA A 338 -17.17 2.21 -17.95
C ALA A 338 -15.81 1.52 -17.97
N THR A 339 -15.78 0.18 -17.99
CA THR A 339 -14.56 -0.63 -18.03
C THR A 339 -13.85 -0.61 -19.40
N ALA A 340 -14.59 -0.41 -20.50
CA ALA A 340 -14.00 -0.24 -21.83
C ALA A 340 -13.11 1.02 -21.97
N ARG A 341 -13.31 2.04 -21.14
CA ARG A 341 -12.59 3.33 -21.19
C ARG A 341 -11.48 3.49 -20.14
N VAL A 342 -11.05 2.39 -19.51
CA VAL A 342 -10.09 2.42 -18.39
C VAL A 342 -8.67 2.74 -18.86
N SER A 343 -7.99 3.58 -18.08
CA SER A 343 -6.60 3.99 -18.29
C SER A 343 -5.62 2.82 -18.12
N LYS A 344 -4.43 2.89 -18.73
CA LYS A 344 -3.38 1.86 -18.53
C LYS A 344 -2.98 1.72 -17.04
N PRO A 345 -2.79 2.80 -16.26
CA PRO A 345 -2.49 2.70 -14.83
C PRO A 345 -3.58 1.98 -14.04
N ALA A 346 -4.86 2.28 -14.28
CA ALA A 346 -5.96 1.63 -13.59
C ALA A 346 -6.07 0.13 -13.91
N ARG A 347 -5.68 -0.31 -15.12
CA ARG A 347 -5.60 -1.75 -15.44
C ARG A 347 -4.47 -2.45 -14.67
N ALA A 348 -3.29 -1.85 -14.62
CA ALA A 348 -2.16 -2.40 -13.87
C ALA A 348 -2.48 -2.50 -12.37
N LEU A 349 -3.18 -1.50 -11.81
CA LEU A 349 -3.69 -1.56 -10.44
C LEU A 349 -4.75 -2.66 -10.26
N ALA A 350 -5.64 -2.87 -11.23
CA ALA A 350 -6.65 -3.93 -11.16
C ALA A 350 -5.99 -5.32 -11.12
N ASP A 351 -4.96 -5.56 -11.94
CA ASP A 351 -4.20 -6.81 -11.94
C ASP A 351 -3.48 -7.02 -10.58
N ARG A 352 -2.92 -5.95 -10.01
CA ARG A 352 -2.33 -5.98 -8.64
C ARG A 352 -3.38 -6.30 -7.58
N PHE A 353 -4.57 -5.72 -7.67
CA PHE A 353 -5.66 -5.98 -6.72
C PHE A 353 -6.22 -7.40 -6.82
N GLU A 354 -6.24 -7.97 -8.02
CA GLU A 354 -6.57 -9.38 -8.24
C GLU A 354 -5.56 -10.30 -7.55
N ALA A 355 -4.26 -10.00 -7.64
CA ALA A 355 -3.21 -10.79 -6.98
C ALA A 355 -3.36 -10.82 -5.44
N TYR A 356 -3.84 -9.73 -4.83
CA TYR A 356 -4.11 -9.70 -3.39
C TYR A 356 -5.21 -10.66 -2.94
N ALA A 357 -6.10 -11.11 -3.84
CA ALA A 357 -7.13 -12.07 -3.46
C ALA A 357 -6.52 -13.40 -2.98
N ASP A 358 -5.35 -13.77 -3.52
CA ASP A 358 -4.67 -15.02 -3.20
C ASP A 358 -3.51 -14.83 -2.21
N SER A 359 -2.79 -13.70 -2.28
CA SER A 359 -1.61 -13.47 -1.42
C SER A 359 -1.91 -12.76 -0.10
N GLU A 360 -2.78 -11.74 -0.12
CA GLU A 360 -2.97 -10.79 0.98
C GLU A 360 -4.45 -10.38 1.11
N PRO A 361 -5.33 -11.30 1.58
CA PRO A 361 -6.77 -11.09 1.57
C PRO A 361 -7.23 -9.91 2.46
N THR A 362 -6.51 -9.60 3.53
CA THR A 362 -6.78 -8.43 4.38
C THR A 362 -6.56 -7.11 3.64
N VAL A 363 -5.49 -7.04 2.85
CA VAL A 363 -5.17 -5.85 2.01
C VAL A 363 -6.27 -5.63 0.98
N LEU A 364 -6.72 -6.70 0.32
CA LEU A 364 -7.86 -6.62 -0.59
C LEU A 364 -9.15 -6.19 0.13
N SER A 365 -9.42 -6.74 1.32
CA SER A 365 -10.60 -6.39 2.12
C SER A 365 -10.64 -4.90 2.46
N LEU A 366 -9.49 -4.31 2.78
CA LEU A 366 -9.38 -2.88 3.07
C LEU A 366 -9.66 -1.99 1.83
N LEU A 367 -9.16 -2.38 0.66
CA LEU A 367 -9.49 -1.72 -0.61
C LEU A 367 -10.99 -1.77 -0.90
N LEU A 368 -11.60 -2.93 -0.68
CA LEU A 368 -13.02 -3.17 -0.93
C LEU A 368 -13.93 -2.44 0.07
N LEU A 369 -13.53 -2.33 1.34
CA LEU A 369 -14.20 -1.49 2.34
C LEU A 369 -14.17 -0.01 1.92
N THR A 370 -13.03 0.45 1.41
CA THR A 370 -12.87 1.81 0.89
C THR A 370 -13.79 2.06 -0.30
N TYR A 371 -13.86 1.10 -1.22
CA TYR A 371 -14.75 1.17 -2.38
C TYR A 371 -16.23 1.22 -1.97
N ALA A 372 -16.65 0.38 -1.01
CA ALA A 372 -18.01 0.44 -0.47
C ALA A 372 -18.31 1.81 0.18
N SER A 373 -17.34 2.36 0.94
CA SER A 373 -17.44 3.68 1.56
C SER A 373 -17.59 4.80 0.53
N GLU A 374 -16.87 4.76 -0.60
CA GLU A 374 -16.96 5.78 -1.64
C GLU A 374 -18.23 5.70 -2.51
N LYS A 375 -18.85 4.52 -2.62
CA LYS A 375 -20.16 4.37 -3.28
C LYS A 375 -21.28 5.07 -2.53
N CYS A 376 -21.08 5.35 -1.24
CA CYS A 376 -22.05 6.07 -0.44
C CYS A 376 -21.77 7.59 -0.42
N PRO A 377 -22.77 8.42 -0.74
CA PRO A 377 -22.64 9.88 -0.65
C PRO A 377 -22.57 10.37 0.80
N PHE A 378 -22.93 9.51 1.76
CA PHE A 378 -22.85 9.75 3.19
C PHE A 378 -21.86 8.75 3.82
N PRO A 379 -21.25 9.09 4.96
CA PRO A 379 -20.42 8.15 5.71
C PRO A 379 -21.18 6.87 6.06
N LEU A 380 -20.52 5.73 5.91
CA LEU A 380 -21.04 4.44 6.36
C LEU A 380 -20.81 4.33 7.87
N ALA A 381 -21.88 4.14 8.64
CA ALA A 381 -21.76 3.85 10.07
C ALA A 381 -20.86 2.62 10.26
N GLY A 382 -19.86 2.74 11.14
CA GLY A 382 -18.86 1.70 11.35
C GLY A 382 -17.65 1.72 10.40
N LEU A 383 -17.57 2.67 9.46
CA LEU A 383 -16.33 2.94 8.70
C LEU A 383 -15.79 4.36 8.94
N GLU A 384 -16.25 5.01 10.01
CA GLU A 384 -15.90 6.38 10.37
C GLU A 384 -14.73 6.46 11.37
N SER A 385 -14.43 5.36 12.05
CA SER A 385 -13.34 5.26 13.02
C SER A 385 -12.43 4.08 12.74
N TYR A 386 -11.21 4.23 13.21
CA TYR A 386 -10.13 3.27 13.24
C TYR A 386 -10.60 1.94 13.83
N GLU A 387 -11.14 1.98 15.04
CA GLU A 387 -11.57 0.79 15.79
C GLU A 387 -12.62 -0.02 15.01
N HIS A 388 -13.61 0.67 14.42
CA HIS A 388 -14.67 -0.02 13.69
C HIS A 388 -14.18 -0.64 12.37
N ILE A 389 -13.19 -0.03 11.70
CA ILE A 389 -12.57 -0.59 10.49
C ILE A 389 -11.69 -1.79 10.86
N ALA A 390 -10.85 -1.64 11.89
CA ALA A 390 -9.98 -2.71 12.38
C ALA A 390 -10.80 -3.94 12.79
N GLN A 391 -11.88 -3.75 13.54
CA GLN A 391 -12.78 -4.84 13.94
C GLN A 391 -13.36 -5.62 12.75
N ARG A 392 -13.73 -4.92 11.67
CA ARG A 392 -14.26 -5.55 10.44
C ARG A 392 -13.18 -6.32 9.70
N LEU A 393 -11.97 -5.78 9.60
CA LEU A 393 -10.84 -6.49 8.99
C LEU A 393 -10.50 -7.75 9.76
N THR A 394 -10.40 -7.65 11.10
CA THR A 394 -10.17 -8.83 11.94
C THR A 394 -11.25 -9.88 11.75
N TYR A 395 -12.52 -9.48 11.65
CA TYR A 395 -13.63 -10.43 11.40
C TYR A 395 -13.52 -11.09 10.02
N LEU A 396 -13.18 -10.33 8.97
CA LEU A 396 -13.00 -10.87 7.62
C LEU A 396 -11.81 -11.82 7.51
N ASP A 397 -10.80 -11.64 8.35
CA ASP A 397 -9.57 -12.46 8.35
C ASP A 397 -9.72 -13.79 9.11
N GLN A 398 -10.74 -13.94 9.96
CA GLN A 398 -10.93 -15.15 10.80
C GLN A 398 -11.01 -16.46 10.01
N ASP A 399 -11.53 -16.40 8.78
CA ASP A 399 -11.73 -17.55 7.90
C ASP A 399 -10.77 -17.54 6.69
N SER A 400 -9.74 -16.67 6.72
CA SER A 400 -8.78 -16.54 5.61
C SER A 400 -7.63 -17.55 5.76
N GLU A 401 -7.23 -18.20 4.66
CA GLU A 401 -6.06 -19.11 4.64
C GLU A 401 -4.73 -18.33 4.46
N GLY A 402 -4.79 -16.99 4.45
CA GLY A 402 -3.66 -16.11 4.20
C GLY A 402 -2.79 -15.84 5.43
N THR A 403 -1.67 -15.14 5.23
CA THR A 403 -0.90 -14.62 6.36
C THR A 403 -1.70 -13.48 6.99
N PRO A 404 -2.02 -13.54 8.30
CA PRO A 404 -2.78 -12.50 8.96
C PRO A 404 -1.99 -11.20 8.90
N CYS A 405 -2.65 -10.14 8.47
CA CYS A 405 -2.08 -8.81 8.30
C CYS A 405 -2.88 -7.85 9.19
N SER A 406 -2.18 -7.01 9.94
CA SER A 406 -2.82 -6.02 10.79
C SER A 406 -3.45 -4.90 9.95
N PHE A 407 -4.35 -4.12 10.53
CA PHE A 407 -4.94 -2.97 9.81
C PHE A 407 -3.87 -1.94 9.45
N GLU A 408 -2.92 -1.70 10.36
CA GLU A 408 -1.80 -0.78 10.18
C GLU A 408 -0.85 -1.25 9.08
N GLU A 409 -0.54 -2.55 9.04
CA GLU A 409 0.24 -3.18 7.97
C GLU A 409 -0.45 -3.00 6.61
N ALA A 410 -1.76 -3.26 6.54
CA ALA A 410 -2.55 -3.07 5.32
C ALA A 410 -2.61 -1.60 4.88
N LEU A 411 -2.68 -0.65 5.81
CA LEU A 411 -2.62 0.79 5.50
C LEU A 411 -1.27 1.20 4.91
N VAL A 412 -0.18 0.67 5.46
CA VAL A 412 1.18 0.96 4.97
C VAL A 412 1.46 0.29 3.63
N ALA A 413 0.91 -0.91 3.39
CA ALA A 413 1.01 -1.61 2.11
C ALA A 413 0.26 -0.89 0.97
N LEU A 414 -0.74 -0.08 1.32
CA LEU A 414 -1.62 0.65 0.39
C LEU A 414 -1.43 2.17 0.46
N ASP A 415 -0.33 2.67 1.01
CA ASP A 415 -0.08 4.11 1.20
C ASP A 415 -0.08 4.91 -0.11
N ASP A 416 0.20 4.24 -1.23
CA ASP A 416 0.19 4.77 -2.58
C ASP A 416 -1.22 4.90 -3.20
N VAL A 417 -2.18 4.09 -2.74
CA VAL A 417 -3.55 4.02 -3.32
C VAL A 417 -4.65 4.45 -2.37
N LEU A 418 -4.44 4.33 -1.07
CA LEU A 418 -5.45 4.49 -0.03
C LEU A 418 -4.94 5.39 1.10
N GLN A 419 -5.84 6.19 1.67
CA GLN A 419 -5.58 7.01 2.84
C GLN A 419 -6.72 6.89 3.85
N PHE A 420 -6.36 6.71 5.13
CA PHE A 420 -7.24 7.00 6.26
C PHE A 420 -7.02 8.45 6.69
N GLY A 421 -8.09 9.25 6.74
CA GLY A 421 -7.98 10.65 7.08
C GLY A 421 -9.33 11.35 7.07
N VAL A 422 -9.32 12.67 6.86
CA VAL A 422 -10.57 13.44 6.78
C VAL A 422 -11.17 13.29 5.38
N LYS A 423 -12.32 12.60 5.28
CA LYS A 423 -13.03 12.32 4.03
C LYS A 423 -13.83 13.52 3.54
N ASN A 424 -14.55 14.18 4.45
CA ASN A 424 -15.37 15.34 4.12
C ASN A 424 -15.38 16.33 5.29
N VAL A 425 -15.26 17.62 4.98
CA VAL A 425 -15.40 18.72 5.95
C VAL A 425 -16.41 19.70 5.40
N THR A 426 -17.50 19.85 6.12
CA THR A 426 -18.46 20.95 5.95
C THR A 426 -18.24 21.97 7.05
N GLN A 427 -18.87 23.14 6.97
CA GLN A 427 -18.83 24.14 8.05
C GLN A 427 -19.36 23.60 9.38
N LYS A 428 -20.15 22.51 9.36
CA LYS A 428 -20.85 21.97 10.53
C LYS A 428 -20.33 20.62 11.00
N VAL A 429 -19.81 19.80 10.08
CA VAL A 429 -19.40 18.42 10.38
C VAL A 429 -18.19 18.03 9.56
N ALA A 430 -17.20 17.44 10.22
CA ALA A 430 -16.10 16.71 9.63
C ALA A 430 -16.30 15.20 9.82
N TYR A 431 -15.93 14.42 8.80
CA TYR A 431 -15.98 12.97 8.80
C TYR A 431 -14.60 12.41 8.52
N ALA A 432 -14.13 11.51 9.38
CA ALA A 432 -12.96 10.68 9.13
C ALA A 432 -13.36 9.39 8.39
N GLY A 433 -12.38 8.73 7.77
CA GLY A 433 -12.57 7.43 7.14
C GLY A 433 -11.57 7.15 6.03
N LEU A 434 -11.80 6.04 5.34
CA LEU A 434 -11.01 5.60 4.19
C LEU A 434 -11.41 6.35 2.92
N ARG A 435 -10.42 6.61 2.06
CA ARG A 435 -10.60 7.14 0.70
C ARG A 435 -9.48 6.68 -0.23
N PHE A 436 -9.75 6.63 -1.53
CA PHE A 436 -8.69 6.48 -2.52
C PHE A 436 -7.91 7.80 -2.70
N VAL A 437 -6.62 7.68 -2.99
CA VAL A 437 -5.73 8.82 -3.26
C VAL A 437 -6.10 9.48 -4.58
N ASP A 438 -6.46 8.68 -5.58
CA ASP A 438 -6.85 9.13 -6.90
C ASP A 438 -8.02 8.32 -7.49
N LYS A 439 -8.50 8.79 -8.65
CA LYS A 439 -9.64 8.19 -9.34
C LYS A 439 -9.27 6.89 -10.09
N ASP A 440 -8.01 6.72 -10.49
CA ASP A 440 -7.56 5.52 -11.18
C ASP A 440 -7.61 4.32 -10.22
N ALA A 441 -7.23 4.49 -8.94
CA ALA A 441 -7.35 3.46 -7.91
C ALA A 441 -8.81 3.02 -7.67
N SER A 442 -9.73 3.99 -7.54
CA SER A 442 -11.17 3.70 -7.39
C SER A 442 -11.74 3.00 -8.64
N THR A 443 -11.29 3.39 -9.84
CA THR A 443 -11.69 2.76 -11.12
C THR A 443 -11.13 1.34 -11.25
N ALA A 444 -9.90 1.11 -10.79
CA ALA A 444 -9.24 -0.19 -10.82
C ALA A 444 -10.02 -1.26 -10.03
N ILE A 445 -10.63 -0.89 -8.90
CA ILE A 445 -11.49 -1.81 -8.14
C ILE A 445 -12.71 -2.25 -8.95
N ALA A 446 -13.36 -1.32 -9.67
CA ALA A 446 -14.50 -1.66 -10.51
C ALA A 446 -14.13 -2.68 -11.61
N VAL A 447 -12.91 -2.60 -12.15
CA VAL A 447 -12.37 -3.58 -13.10
C VAL A 447 -12.05 -4.90 -12.39
N ALA A 448 -11.35 -4.86 -11.26
CA ALA A 448 -10.98 -6.03 -10.50
C ALA A 448 -12.22 -6.85 -10.05
N LEU A 449 -13.34 -6.19 -9.75
CA LEU A 449 -14.62 -6.83 -9.39
C LEU A 449 -15.26 -7.68 -10.50
N GLN A 450 -14.78 -7.57 -11.75
CA GLN A 450 -15.16 -8.50 -12.82
C GLN A 450 -14.56 -9.90 -12.62
N ARG A 451 -13.50 -10.01 -11.80
CA ARG A 451 -12.85 -11.27 -11.47
C ARG A 451 -13.59 -11.98 -10.34
N ALA A 452 -13.75 -13.30 -10.47
CA ALA A 452 -14.55 -14.08 -9.53
C ALA A 452 -13.98 -14.09 -8.10
N SER A 453 -12.65 -14.09 -7.95
CA SER A 453 -11.96 -14.04 -6.65
C SER A 453 -12.28 -12.75 -5.91
N VAL A 454 -12.03 -11.60 -6.55
CA VAL A 454 -12.31 -10.26 -5.99
C VAL A 454 -13.80 -10.07 -5.71
N ARG A 455 -14.67 -10.52 -6.62
CA ARG A 455 -16.13 -10.50 -6.44
C ARG A 455 -16.58 -11.27 -5.20
N ARG A 456 -15.97 -12.43 -4.93
CA ARG A 456 -16.24 -13.22 -3.71
C ARG A 456 -15.82 -12.48 -2.45
N SER A 457 -14.61 -11.91 -2.44
CA SER A 457 -14.12 -11.12 -1.30
C SER A 457 -15.01 -9.89 -1.05
N PHE A 458 -15.48 -9.23 -2.11
CA PHE A 458 -16.36 -8.07 -1.96
C PHE A 458 -17.72 -8.44 -1.36
N ARG A 459 -18.28 -9.59 -1.73
CA ARG A 459 -19.49 -10.10 -1.07
C ARG A 459 -19.28 -10.30 0.44
N GLY A 460 -18.11 -10.82 0.85
CA GLY A 460 -17.73 -10.91 2.26
C GLY A 460 -17.69 -9.53 2.94
N VAL A 461 -17.03 -8.57 2.30
CA VAL A 461 -16.95 -7.17 2.77
C VAL A 461 -18.33 -6.53 2.92
N LEU A 462 -19.23 -6.70 1.96
CA LEU A 462 -20.60 -6.19 2.06
C LEU A 462 -21.36 -6.81 3.24
N GLY A 463 -21.04 -8.05 3.60
CA GLY A 463 -21.62 -8.77 4.74
C GLY A 463 -21.24 -8.21 6.11
N VAL A 464 -20.16 -7.42 6.21
CA VAL A 464 -19.68 -6.83 7.48
C VAL A 464 -20.00 -5.34 7.63
N LEU A 465 -20.73 -4.74 6.69
CA LEU A 465 -21.06 -3.31 6.73
C LEU A 465 -22.11 -2.94 7.77
N GLY A 466 -22.88 -3.90 8.27
CA GLY A 466 -23.91 -3.65 9.28
C GLY A 466 -23.39 -3.48 10.70
N GLU A 467 -24.30 -3.51 11.66
CA GLU A 467 -23.99 -3.42 13.09
C GLU A 467 -23.55 -4.79 13.62
N LEU A 468 -22.51 -4.80 14.47
CA LEU A 468 -22.09 -6.00 15.20
C LEU A 468 -23.09 -6.28 16.31
N VAL A 469 -23.70 -7.46 16.29
CA VAL A 469 -24.74 -7.86 17.23
C VAL A 469 -24.52 -9.29 17.69
N HIS A 470 -24.89 -9.57 18.95
CA HIS A 470 -25.01 -10.94 19.43
C HIS A 470 -26.32 -11.56 18.91
N CYS A 471 -26.23 -12.68 18.21
CA CYS A 471 -27.41 -13.32 17.63
C CYS A 471 -28.06 -14.33 18.57
N ASN A 472 -29.28 -14.04 19.05
CA ASN A 472 -30.07 -14.95 19.89
C ASN A 472 -30.42 -16.30 19.21
N GLY A 473 -30.34 -16.38 17.88
CA GLY A 473 -30.67 -17.61 17.15
C GLY A 473 -29.51 -18.60 17.03
N CYS A 474 -28.28 -18.11 16.81
CA CYS A 474 -27.09 -18.98 16.67
C CYS A 474 -26.04 -18.78 17.77
N ASP A 475 -26.30 -17.89 18.72
CA ASP A 475 -25.46 -17.55 19.87
C ASP A 475 -24.02 -17.13 19.49
N ARG A 476 -23.91 -16.34 18.42
CA ARG A 476 -22.62 -15.81 17.92
C ARG A 476 -22.69 -14.31 17.68
N GLU A 477 -21.54 -13.65 17.82
CA GLU A 477 -21.35 -12.30 17.32
C GLU A 477 -21.28 -12.31 15.79
N VAL A 478 -22.12 -11.47 15.18
CA VAL A 478 -22.23 -11.36 13.72
C VAL A 478 -22.47 -9.91 13.34
N PHE A 479 -21.94 -9.51 12.19
CA PHE A 479 -22.40 -8.29 11.54
C PHE A 479 -23.77 -8.56 10.91
N SER A 480 -24.79 -7.83 11.35
CA SER A 480 -26.14 -7.98 10.83
C SER A 480 -26.20 -7.51 9.38
N ILE A 481 -26.80 -8.31 8.49
CA ILE A 481 -27.06 -7.90 7.11
C ILE A 481 -28.42 -7.24 7.09
N PRO A 482 -28.48 -5.99 6.66
CA PRO A 482 -29.76 -5.32 6.63
C PRO A 482 -30.42 -5.56 5.26
N LEU A 483 -31.73 -5.78 5.22
CA LEU A 483 -32.48 -6.02 3.99
C LEU A 483 -33.92 -5.46 4.02
N TYR A 484 -34.57 -5.42 2.85
CA TYR A 484 -35.99 -5.07 2.73
C TYR A 484 -36.87 -6.28 3.03
N ARG A 485 -37.65 -6.23 4.11
CA ARG A 485 -38.75 -7.19 4.31
C ARG A 485 -39.87 -6.97 3.32
N THR A 486 -40.16 -5.71 3.02
CA THR A 486 -41.07 -5.27 1.96
C THR A 486 -40.48 -4.05 1.28
N ARG A 487 -40.57 -3.98 -0.05
CA ARG A 487 -40.11 -2.87 -0.88
C ARG A 487 -41.17 -2.54 -1.93
N GLY A 488 -41.47 -1.26 -2.15
CA GLY A 488 -42.36 -0.78 -3.21
C GLY A 488 -43.79 -0.43 -2.78
N LEU A 489 -44.24 -0.87 -1.60
CA LEU A 489 -45.55 -0.51 -1.03
C LEU A 489 -45.40 0.26 0.28
N ASP A 490 -44.99 -0.43 1.33
CA ASP A 490 -44.58 0.12 2.62
C ASP A 490 -43.16 -0.42 2.85
N ASP A 491 -42.14 0.41 2.71
CA ASP A 491 -40.75 -0.07 2.80
C ASP A 491 -40.42 -0.45 4.27
N LEU A 492 -40.57 -1.73 4.61
CA LEU A 492 -40.20 -2.31 5.90
C LEU A 492 -38.81 -2.91 5.79
N ARG A 493 -37.92 -2.48 6.68
CA ARG A 493 -36.53 -2.95 6.72
C ARG A 493 -36.31 -3.86 7.91
N ALA A 494 -35.28 -4.69 7.84
CA ALA A 494 -34.83 -5.49 8.96
C ALA A 494 -33.32 -5.69 8.96
N SER A 495 -32.75 -5.83 10.15
CA SER A 495 -31.39 -6.30 10.36
C SER A 495 -31.44 -7.79 10.70
N ILE A 496 -30.74 -8.62 9.93
CA ILE A 496 -30.86 -10.08 9.97
C ILE A 496 -29.49 -10.72 10.16
N CYS A 497 -29.43 -11.78 10.95
CA CYS A 497 -28.20 -12.57 11.10
C CYS A 497 -27.84 -13.28 9.78
N PRO A 498 -26.61 -13.09 9.25
CA PRO A 498 -26.17 -13.73 8.02
C PRO A 498 -26.15 -15.27 8.09
N ARG A 499 -25.97 -15.83 9.30
CA ARG A 499 -25.76 -17.27 9.52
C ARG A 499 -27.04 -18.07 9.66
N CYS A 500 -27.97 -17.59 10.49
CA CYS A 500 -29.21 -18.32 10.81
C CYS A 500 -30.48 -17.58 10.40
N ALA A 501 -30.34 -16.40 9.80
CA ALA A 501 -31.45 -15.56 9.36
C ALA A 501 -32.42 -15.08 10.46
N THR A 502 -32.01 -15.12 11.73
CA THR A 502 -32.78 -14.52 12.83
C THR A 502 -32.90 -13.01 12.62
N THR A 503 -34.11 -12.48 12.75
CA THR A 503 -34.38 -11.05 12.66
C THR A 503 -34.07 -10.38 14.00
N HIS A 504 -33.16 -9.40 14.01
CA HIS A 504 -32.79 -8.66 15.22
C HIS A 504 -33.72 -7.47 15.45
N SER A 505 -34.01 -6.72 14.39
CA SER A 505 -34.87 -5.55 14.44
C SER A 505 -35.65 -5.42 13.13
N SER A 506 -36.79 -4.74 13.18
CA SER A 506 -37.55 -4.34 12.00
C SER A 506 -38.09 -2.93 12.21
N TYR A 507 -37.93 -2.08 11.21
CA TYR A 507 -38.24 -0.66 11.34
C TYR A 507 -38.68 -0.05 10.01
N TRP A 508 -39.40 1.07 10.11
CA TRP A 508 -39.73 1.93 8.98
C TRP A 508 -38.84 3.16 9.02
N MET A 509 -38.24 3.52 7.88
CA MET A 509 -37.54 4.80 7.74
C MET A 509 -38.14 5.61 6.59
N PRO A 510 -38.18 6.95 6.70
CA PRO A 510 -38.47 7.81 5.56
C PRO A 510 -37.52 7.52 4.40
N LYS A 511 -38.04 7.50 3.16
CA LYS A 511 -37.23 7.29 1.95
C LYS A 511 -36.05 8.28 1.91
N GLY A 512 -34.84 7.76 1.66
CA GLY A 512 -33.65 8.56 1.37
C GLY A 512 -32.74 8.96 2.54
N LYS A 513 -33.03 8.54 3.78
CA LYS A 513 -32.11 8.75 4.93
C LYS A 513 -31.26 7.54 5.28
N ASP A 514 -31.54 6.40 4.66
CA ASP A 514 -30.87 5.16 4.99
C ASP A 514 -29.73 4.88 4.01
N VAL A 515 -28.52 4.88 4.54
CA VAL A 515 -27.27 4.47 3.90
C VAL A 515 -27.42 3.12 3.20
N GLN A 516 -28.22 2.23 3.78
CA GLN A 516 -28.50 0.92 3.23
C GLN A 516 -29.34 0.94 1.95
N ALA A 517 -30.21 1.96 1.77
CA ALA A 517 -30.94 2.12 0.52
C ALA A 517 -29.99 2.38 -0.65
N VAL A 518 -28.87 3.04 -0.39
CA VAL A 518 -27.85 3.37 -1.39
C VAL A 518 -27.09 2.12 -1.85
N LEU A 519 -26.76 1.21 -0.92
CA LEU A 519 -26.03 -0.02 -1.21
C LEU A 519 -26.91 -1.18 -1.67
N ASN A 520 -28.23 -1.04 -1.61
CA ASN A 520 -29.14 -2.10 -2.01
C ASN A 520 -28.92 -2.64 -3.45
N PRO A 521 -28.69 -1.78 -4.48
CA PRO A 521 -28.21 -2.23 -5.79
C PRO A 521 -27.01 -3.17 -5.69
N THR A 522 -25.97 -2.75 -4.95
CA THR A 522 -24.75 -3.52 -4.73
C THR A 522 -25.03 -4.84 -4.01
N TYR A 523 -25.91 -4.87 -3.01
CA TYR A 523 -26.25 -6.12 -2.32
C TYR A 523 -26.93 -7.14 -3.25
N LEU A 524 -27.73 -6.67 -4.21
CA LEU A 524 -28.36 -7.52 -5.22
C LEU A 524 -27.35 -7.95 -6.30
N ASP A 525 -26.56 -7.01 -6.82
CA ASP A 525 -25.62 -7.25 -7.92
C ASP A 525 -24.53 -8.25 -7.53
N TYR A 526 -24.17 -8.33 -6.23
CA TYR A 526 -23.20 -9.28 -5.67
C TYR A 526 -23.85 -10.44 -4.89
N GLU A 527 -25.17 -10.60 -5.03
CA GLU A 527 -25.95 -11.71 -4.47
C GLU A 527 -25.79 -11.91 -2.94
N LEU A 528 -25.53 -10.82 -2.21
CA LEU A 528 -25.57 -10.84 -0.75
C LEU A 528 -27.01 -11.09 -0.27
N VAL A 529 -27.98 -10.49 -0.97
CA VAL A 529 -29.42 -10.72 -0.79
C VAL A 529 -30.06 -11.06 -2.14
N GLN A 530 -31.18 -11.78 -2.09
CA GLN A 530 -31.99 -12.11 -3.26
C GLN A 530 -33.36 -11.46 -3.12
N GLU A 531 -33.82 -10.76 -4.15
CA GLU A 531 -35.15 -10.16 -4.18
C GLU A 531 -36.16 -11.12 -4.81
N TRP A 532 -37.27 -11.31 -4.10
CA TRP A 532 -38.45 -12.06 -4.52
C TRP A 532 -39.61 -11.09 -4.71
N THR A 533 -40.26 -11.15 -5.85
CA THR A 533 -41.26 -10.16 -6.26
C THR A 533 -42.67 -10.73 -6.17
N PHE A 534 -43.60 -9.95 -5.64
CA PHE A 534 -45.02 -10.29 -5.51
C PHE A 534 -45.87 -9.27 -6.25
N GLU A 535 -46.58 -9.72 -7.27
CA GLU A 535 -47.54 -8.89 -8.00
C GLU A 535 -48.89 -8.96 -7.30
N LEU A 536 -49.26 -7.88 -6.60
CA LEU A 536 -50.58 -7.68 -6.02
C LEU A 536 -51.34 -6.64 -6.85
N ALA A 537 -52.32 -7.13 -7.61
CA ALA A 537 -53.01 -6.36 -8.64
C ALA A 537 -52.04 -5.75 -9.67
N HIS A 538 -51.81 -4.44 -9.63
CA HIS A 538 -50.89 -3.73 -10.55
C HIS A 538 -49.59 -3.28 -9.87
N LEU A 539 -49.40 -3.62 -8.59
CA LEU A 539 -48.22 -3.23 -7.83
C LEU A 539 -47.30 -4.42 -7.61
N SER A 540 -46.02 -4.20 -7.90
CA SER A 540 -44.94 -5.12 -7.58
C SER A 540 -44.37 -4.81 -6.19
N ILE A 541 -44.36 -5.80 -5.31
CA ILE A 541 -43.82 -5.73 -3.95
C ILE A 541 -42.59 -6.64 -3.87
N GLY A 542 -41.42 -6.08 -3.60
CA GLY A 542 -40.19 -6.85 -3.40
C GLY A 542 -40.02 -7.31 -1.95
N MET A 543 -39.51 -8.51 -1.75
CA MET A 543 -39.08 -9.05 -0.47
C MET A 543 -37.68 -9.64 -0.60
N GLN A 544 -36.77 -9.23 0.28
CA GLN A 544 -35.39 -9.69 0.23
C GLN A 544 -35.14 -10.81 1.23
N LEU A 545 -34.42 -11.82 0.75
CA LEU A 545 -34.01 -12.99 1.49
C LEU A 545 -32.48 -13.13 1.44
N LEU A 546 -31.91 -13.66 2.51
CA LEU A 546 -30.54 -14.17 2.49
C LEU A 546 -30.47 -15.51 1.74
N PRO A 547 -29.29 -15.89 1.21
CA PRO A 547 -29.08 -17.21 0.61
C PRO A 547 -29.50 -18.36 1.52
N VAL A 548 -29.12 -18.32 2.79
CA VAL A 548 -29.51 -19.33 3.80
C VAL A 548 -31.03 -19.43 3.99
N GLN A 549 -31.76 -18.32 3.83
CA GLN A 549 -33.23 -18.35 3.85
C GLN A 549 -33.79 -19.02 2.60
N THR A 550 -33.22 -18.75 1.44
CA THR A 550 -33.67 -19.34 0.18
C THR A 550 -33.45 -20.86 0.15
N GLU A 551 -32.39 -21.34 0.78
CA GLU A 551 -32.11 -22.77 0.94
C GLU A 551 -33.07 -23.44 1.95
N ALA A 552 -33.36 -22.77 3.07
CA ALA A 552 -34.17 -23.33 4.14
C ALA A 552 -35.69 -23.24 3.89
N MET A 553 -36.17 -22.14 3.33
CA MET A 553 -37.60 -21.81 3.25
C MET A 553 -38.33 -22.53 2.11
N THR A 554 -39.63 -22.70 2.33
CA THR A 554 -40.61 -23.13 1.34
C THR A 554 -41.45 -21.97 0.83
N VAL A 555 -42.20 -22.19 -0.26
CA VAL A 555 -43.21 -21.24 -0.75
C VAL A 555 -44.23 -20.91 0.34
N GLY A 556 -44.60 -21.86 1.19
CA GLY A 556 -45.49 -21.66 2.33
C GLY A 556 -44.91 -20.71 3.39
N ASP A 557 -43.62 -20.81 3.68
CA ASP A 557 -42.93 -19.90 4.61
C ASP A 557 -42.88 -18.48 4.05
N LEU A 558 -42.57 -18.35 2.76
CA LEU A 558 -42.52 -17.07 2.08
C LEU A 558 -43.91 -16.44 1.96
N LYS A 559 -44.94 -17.24 1.65
CA LYS A 559 -46.36 -16.84 1.69
C LYS A 559 -46.77 -16.35 3.07
N LYS A 560 -46.38 -17.05 4.14
CA LYS A 560 -46.63 -16.64 5.52
C LYS A 560 -46.00 -15.27 5.79
N ARG A 561 -44.74 -15.07 5.43
CA ARG A 561 -44.05 -13.78 5.60
C ARG A 561 -44.74 -12.66 4.82
N PHE A 562 -45.14 -12.91 3.57
CA PHE A 562 -45.86 -11.93 2.77
C PHE A 562 -47.18 -11.51 3.42
N TYR A 563 -47.93 -12.50 3.90
CA TYR A 563 -49.18 -12.29 4.61
C TYR A 563 -48.98 -11.43 5.86
N GLU A 564 -48.04 -11.78 6.73
CA GLU A 564 -47.75 -11.08 7.99
C GLU A 564 -47.31 -9.64 7.73
N ASP A 565 -46.34 -9.44 6.83
CA ASP A 565 -45.73 -8.14 6.59
C ASP A 565 -46.61 -7.19 5.77
N THR A 566 -47.50 -7.70 4.91
CA THR A 566 -48.28 -6.88 3.96
C THR A 566 -49.78 -6.83 4.27
N LEU A 567 -50.39 -7.96 4.63
CA LEU A 567 -51.85 -8.05 4.79
C LEU A 567 -52.26 -7.91 6.26
N GLU A 568 -51.71 -8.75 7.13
CA GLU A 568 -52.06 -8.79 8.55
C GLU A 568 -51.65 -7.51 9.29
N ARG A 569 -50.41 -7.06 9.09
CA ARG A 569 -49.89 -5.80 9.64
C ARG A 569 -50.73 -4.59 9.26
N HIS A 570 -51.38 -4.64 8.10
CA HIS A 570 -52.30 -3.62 7.64
C HIS A 570 -53.76 -4.00 7.85
N GLN A 571 -54.08 -5.01 8.67
CA GLN A 571 -55.45 -5.41 9.08
C GLN A 571 -56.40 -5.71 7.92
N ILE A 572 -55.89 -6.30 6.83
CA ILE A 572 -56.69 -6.63 5.64
C ILE A 572 -57.51 -7.90 5.92
N GLU A 573 -58.80 -7.88 5.61
CA GLU A 573 -59.76 -8.99 5.85
C GLU A 573 -59.62 -10.13 4.84
N VAL A 574 -58.42 -10.68 4.71
CA VAL A 574 -58.11 -11.87 3.93
C VAL A 574 -57.36 -12.81 4.86
N SER A 575 -57.74 -14.08 4.90
CA SER A 575 -57.01 -15.08 5.69
C SER A 575 -55.86 -15.69 4.89
N ARG A 576 -54.83 -16.20 5.58
CA ARG A 576 -53.68 -16.87 4.94
C ARG A 576 -54.11 -18.03 4.02
N GLY A 577 -55.19 -18.73 4.34
CA GLY A 577 -55.71 -19.84 3.51
C GLY A 577 -56.27 -19.39 2.16
N GLN A 578 -56.80 -18.17 2.09
CA GLN A 578 -57.34 -17.56 0.87
C GLN A 578 -56.26 -16.96 -0.02
N LEU A 579 -55.05 -16.75 0.50
CA LEU A 579 -53.92 -16.26 -0.29
C LEU A 579 -53.33 -17.40 -1.14
N ALA A 580 -53.13 -17.20 -2.43
CA ALA A 580 -52.46 -18.16 -3.31
C ALA A 580 -51.36 -17.49 -4.14
N LEU A 581 -50.28 -18.22 -4.38
CA LEU A 581 -49.12 -17.77 -5.14
C LEU A 581 -49.03 -18.56 -6.45
N TYR A 582 -48.90 -17.84 -7.56
CA TYR A 582 -48.88 -18.40 -8.91
C TYR A 582 -47.57 -18.08 -9.65
N GLN A 583 -47.09 -19.02 -10.45
CA GLN A 583 -45.96 -18.88 -11.40
C GLN A 583 -46.30 -19.60 -12.71
N GLY A 584 -45.91 -19.04 -13.86
CA GLY A 584 -46.19 -19.64 -15.17
C GLY A 584 -47.68 -19.96 -15.43
N GLY A 585 -48.61 -19.24 -14.79
CA GLY A 585 -50.05 -19.46 -14.87
C GLY A 585 -50.62 -20.57 -13.97
N GLY A 586 -49.79 -21.25 -13.18
CA GLY A 586 -50.19 -22.33 -12.26
C GLY A 586 -49.96 -21.99 -10.78
N LYS A 587 -50.78 -22.57 -9.90
CA LYS A 587 -50.63 -22.43 -8.44
C LYS A 587 -49.42 -23.22 -7.96
N VAL A 588 -48.52 -22.57 -7.23
CA VAL A 588 -47.31 -23.22 -6.72
C VAL A 588 -47.60 -23.89 -5.37
N PRO A 589 -47.27 -25.18 -5.19
CA PRO A 589 -47.48 -25.88 -3.92
C PRO A 589 -46.68 -25.23 -2.76
N GLU A 590 -47.31 -25.08 -1.60
CA GLU A 590 -46.66 -24.45 -0.43
C GLU A 590 -45.43 -25.22 0.07
N LYS A 591 -45.36 -26.53 -0.17
CA LYS A 591 -44.22 -27.38 0.24
C LYS A 591 -43.00 -27.24 -0.68
N THR A 592 -43.13 -26.57 -1.83
CA THR A 592 -42.04 -26.39 -2.77
C THR A 592 -40.92 -25.57 -2.14
N LYS A 593 -39.68 -26.04 -2.27
CA LYS A 593 -38.49 -25.33 -1.78
C LYS A 593 -38.16 -24.16 -2.69
N LEU A 594 -37.81 -23.02 -2.10
CA LEU A 594 -37.50 -21.81 -2.88
C LEU A 594 -36.28 -22.00 -3.79
N ALA A 595 -35.23 -22.68 -3.31
CA ALA A 595 -34.03 -22.98 -4.10
C ALA A 595 -34.29 -23.82 -5.37
N GLY A 596 -35.43 -24.51 -5.45
CA GLY A 596 -35.81 -25.32 -6.63
C GLY A 596 -36.60 -24.55 -7.69
N LEU A 597 -36.90 -23.27 -7.48
CA LEU A 597 -37.68 -22.45 -8.41
C LEU A 597 -36.76 -21.70 -9.39
N SER A 598 -37.13 -21.70 -10.67
CA SER A 598 -36.45 -20.94 -11.72
C SER A 598 -36.83 -19.46 -11.74
N GLU A 599 -38.03 -19.12 -11.24
CA GLU A 599 -38.55 -17.76 -11.19
C GLU A 599 -38.62 -17.27 -9.74
N ARG A 600 -38.22 -16.00 -9.52
CA ARG A 600 -38.29 -15.32 -8.22
C ARG A 600 -39.48 -14.35 -8.11
N SER A 601 -40.45 -14.46 -9.01
CA SER A 601 -41.66 -13.64 -9.04
C SER A 601 -42.90 -14.49 -8.80
N PHE A 602 -43.88 -13.97 -8.08
CA PHE A 602 -45.18 -14.60 -7.85
C PHE A 602 -46.31 -13.63 -8.19
N VAL A 603 -47.37 -14.14 -8.81
CA VAL A 603 -48.66 -13.43 -8.87
C VAL A 603 -49.47 -13.80 -7.65
N VAL A 604 -49.98 -12.80 -6.94
CA VAL A 604 -50.78 -12.96 -5.75
C VAL A 604 -52.26 -12.94 -6.12
N GLN A 605 -52.99 -13.98 -5.75
CA GLN A 605 -54.45 -14.06 -5.92
C GLN A 605 -55.14 -14.44 -4.61
N PHE A 606 -56.38 -14.00 -4.46
CA PHE A 606 -57.23 -14.32 -3.32
C PHE A 606 -58.32 -15.34 -3.72
N ASP A 607 -58.05 -16.61 -3.44
CA ASP A 607 -58.97 -17.73 -3.65
C ASP A 607 -60.08 -17.70 -2.57
N GLY A 608 -61.31 -17.36 -2.96
CA GLY A 608 -62.48 -17.43 -2.06
C GLY A 608 -62.54 -16.33 -1.00
N ALA A 609 -61.84 -15.20 -1.19
CA ALA A 609 -62.01 -14.01 -0.37
C ALA A 609 -63.15 -13.11 -0.88
N LYS A 610 -63.81 -12.37 0.03
CA LYS A 610 -64.80 -11.34 -0.35
C LYS A 610 -64.15 -10.10 -0.97
N LEU A 611 -62.93 -9.81 -0.55
CA LEU A 611 -62.17 -8.64 -0.97
C LEU A 611 -61.34 -8.98 -2.22
N ARG A 612 -61.37 -8.13 -3.24
CA ARG A 612 -60.52 -8.27 -4.43
C ARG A 612 -59.13 -7.68 -4.17
N GLU A 613 -58.13 -8.14 -4.92
CA GLU A 613 -56.73 -7.74 -4.79
C GLU A 613 -56.54 -6.23 -4.97
N ARG A 614 -57.27 -5.63 -5.91
CA ARG A 614 -57.22 -4.18 -6.16
C ARG A 614 -57.77 -3.37 -4.98
N ASP A 615 -58.85 -3.83 -4.36
CA ASP A 615 -59.48 -3.15 -3.22
C ASP A 615 -58.60 -3.29 -1.97
N ALA A 616 -58.01 -4.47 -1.76
CA ALA A 616 -57.03 -4.68 -0.71
C ALA A 616 -55.81 -3.75 -0.85
N LEU A 617 -55.28 -3.59 -2.06
CA LEU A 617 -54.17 -2.68 -2.33
C LEU A 617 -54.50 -1.22 -2.00
N GLU A 618 -55.69 -0.75 -2.37
CA GLU A 618 -56.13 0.62 -2.05
C GLU A 618 -56.34 0.83 -0.55
N LEU A 619 -56.88 -0.17 0.16
CA LEU A 619 -57.00 -0.15 1.62
C LEU A 619 -55.62 -0.09 2.30
N ILE A 620 -54.65 -0.88 1.82
CA ILE A 620 -53.26 -0.82 2.32
C ILE A 620 -52.67 0.59 2.10
N ARG A 621 -52.77 1.13 0.88
CA ARG A 621 -52.31 2.49 0.57
C ARG A 621 -52.97 3.56 1.44
N HIS A 622 -54.26 3.41 1.73
CA HIS A 622 -54.99 4.31 2.62
C HIS A 622 -54.43 4.23 4.06
N ARG A 623 -54.25 3.02 4.59
CA ARG A 623 -53.71 2.79 5.94
C ARG A 623 -52.27 3.29 6.09
N ILE A 624 -51.40 3.06 5.11
CA ILE A 624 -50.02 3.58 5.11
C ILE A 624 -50.02 5.11 5.16
N ARG A 625 -50.85 5.77 4.34
CA ARG A 625 -50.96 7.24 4.30
C ARG A 625 -51.44 7.83 5.62
N ASN A 626 -52.28 7.11 6.36
CA ASN A 626 -52.83 7.58 7.63
C ASN A 626 -51.97 7.18 8.85
N ARG A 627 -51.00 6.27 8.72
CA ARG A 627 -50.16 5.84 9.85
C ARG A 627 -49.33 6.97 10.46
N PHE A 628 -48.93 7.95 9.64
CA PHE A 628 -48.05 9.05 10.04
C PHE A 628 -48.77 10.40 10.15
N LYS A 629 -50.11 10.39 10.06
CA LYS A 629 -50.95 11.54 10.38
C LYS A 629 -51.47 11.37 11.80
#